data_AF-A0A4Y2JQY8-F1
#
_entry.id   AF-A0A4Y2JQY8-F1
#
_cell.length_a   1.000
_cell.length_b   1.000
_cell.length_c   1.000
_cell.angle_alpha   90.00
_cell.angle_beta   90.00
_cell.angle_gamma   90.00
#
_symmetry.space_group_name_H-M   'P 1'
#
loop_
_entity.id
_entity.type
_entity.pdbx_description
1 polymer ?
#
loop_
_entity_poly.entity_id
_entity_poly.type
_entity_poly.pdbx_seq_one_letter_code
_entity_poly.pdbx_strand_id
1 'polypeptide(L)'
;MGTGIEDYFRQLPNHLVPQLGTPGEKYRDRQLILQLPKQDLAAAYCKFLEKDFVKSFEDFVNTRNEMALDIGYVRDHLERDTVIDSLSSAVGLVC
;
A
#
# COMPACT_ATOMS: atom_id res chain seq x y z
N MET A 1 1.52 -23.14 -12.26
CA MET A 1 0.37 -22.24 -12.04
C MET A 1 0.93 -20.93 -11.55
N GLY A 2 0.50 -19.80 -12.13
CA GLY A 2 0.93 -18.49 -11.66
C GLY A 2 0.41 -18.21 -10.25
N THR A 3 1.08 -17.32 -9.53
CA THR A 3 0.52 -16.76 -8.30
C THR A 3 -0.58 -15.76 -8.64
N GLY A 4 -1.49 -15.46 -7.70
CA GLY A 4 -2.60 -14.52 -7.96
C GLY A 4 -2.13 -13.12 -8.40
N ILE A 5 -0.93 -12.71 -7.98
CA ILE A 5 -0.30 -11.44 -8.39
C ILE A 5 0.15 -11.50 -9.85
N GLU A 6 0.77 -12.60 -10.28
CA GLU A 6 1.19 -12.77 -11.67
C GLU A 6 -0.02 -12.84 -12.61
N ASP A 7 -1.06 -13.57 -12.23
CA ASP A 7 -2.29 -13.68 -13.03
C ASP A 7 -3.03 -12.35 -13.13
N TYR A 8 -2.98 -11.53 -12.08
CA TYR A 8 -3.46 -10.15 -12.13
C TYR A 8 -2.63 -9.29 -13.10
N PHE A 9 -1.30 -9.31 -13.02
CA PHE A 9 -0.46 -8.50 -13.90
C PHE A 9 -0.49 -8.94 -15.36
N ARG A 10 -0.76 -10.21 -15.65
CA ARG A 10 -0.99 -10.69 -17.03
C ARG A 10 -2.20 -10.05 -17.72
N GLN A 11 -3.14 -9.50 -16.97
CA GLN A 11 -4.32 -8.82 -17.51
C GLN A 11 -4.02 -7.35 -17.88
N LEU A 12 -2.89 -6.80 -17.45
CA LEU A 12 -2.49 -5.43 -17.77
C LEU A 12 -1.75 -5.39 -19.10
N PRO A 13 -1.86 -4.28 -19.87
CA PRO A 13 -0.95 -4.02 -20.98
C PRO A 13 0.52 -4.07 -20.50
N ASN A 14 1.41 -4.68 -21.28
CA ASN A 14 2.81 -4.90 -20.89
C ASN A 14 3.53 -3.65 -20.37
N HIS A 15 3.24 -2.48 -20.94
CA HIS A 15 3.86 -1.19 -20.56
C HIS A 15 3.30 -0.59 -19.26
N LEU A 16 2.25 -1.18 -18.69
CA LEU A 16 1.62 -0.78 -17.42
C LEU A 16 1.93 -1.76 -16.28
N VAL A 17 2.57 -2.90 -16.57
CA VAL A 17 3.01 -3.84 -15.56
C VAL A 17 4.07 -3.16 -14.68
N PRO A 18 3.89 -3.12 -13.34
CA PRO A 18 4.77 -2.36 -12.46
C PRO A 18 6.12 -3.05 -12.27
N GLN A 19 7.07 -2.69 -13.13
CA GLN A 19 8.46 -3.11 -13.05
C GLN A 19 9.35 -1.90 -12.81
N LEU A 20 10.37 -2.05 -11.95
CA LEU A 20 11.31 -0.98 -11.61
C LEU A 20 11.96 -0.37 -12.86
N GLY A 21 12.00 0.96 -12.92
CA GLY A 21 12.56 1.72 -14.04
C GLY A 21 11.67 1.79 -15.28
N THR A 22 10.48 1.18 -15.27
CA THR A 22 9.57 1.16 -16.45
C THR A 22 8.43 2.17 -16.32
N PRO A 23 7.72 2.49 -17.41
CA PRO A 23 6.50 3.31 -17.34
C PRO A 23 5.42 2.75 -16.42
N GLY A 24 5.39 1.43 -16.21
CA GLY A 24 4.46 0.74 -15.34
C GLY A 24 4.65 1.05 -13.85
N GLU A 25 5.88 1.35 -13.41
CA GLU A 25 6.17 1.83 -12.06
C GLU A 25 5.43 3.15 -11.80
N LYS A 26 5.66 4.16 -12.65
CA LYS A 26 4.95 5.45 -12.56
C LYS A 26 3.44 5.31 -12.71
N TYR A 27 2.98 4.33 -13.49
CA TYR A 27 1.56 4.03 -13.60
C TYR A 27 0.99 3.52 -12.28
N ARG A 28 1.71 2.62 -11.59
CA ARG A 28 1.32 2.12 -10.27
C ARG A 28 1.21 3.23 -9.24
N ASP A 29 2.14 4.17 -9.21
CA ASP A 29 2.08 5.33 -8.31
C ASP A 29 0.80 6.14 -8.51
N ARG A 30 0.42 6.38 -9.78
CA ARG A 30 -0.84 7.07 -10.10
C ARG A 30 -2.06 6.25 -9.67
N GLN A 31 -2.04 4.94 -9.88
CA GLN A 31 -3.14 4.08 -9.47
C GLN A 31 -3.29 4.00 -7.94
N LEU A 32 -2.19 4.02 -7.18
CA LEU A 32 -2.23 4.07 -5.71
C LEU A 32 -3.01 5.29 -5.22
N ILE A 33 -2.71 6.46 -5.77
CA ILE A 33 -3.40 7.72 -5.41
C ILE A 33 -4.90 7.63 -5.70
N LEU A 34 -5.29 7.02 -6.82
CA LEU A 34 -6.70 6.85 -7.20
C LEU A 34 -7.43 5.82 -6.34
N GLN A 35 -6.71 4.82 -5.84
CA GLN A 35 -7.26 3.77 -4.98
C GLN A 35 -7.48 4.24 -3.53
N LEU A 36 -6.74 5.26 -3.07
CA LEU A 36 -6.93 5.83 -1.75
C LEU A 36 -8.27 6.59 -1.67
N PRO A 37 -9.17 6.23 -0.72
CA PRO A 37 -10.41 6.98 -0.51
C PRO A 37 -10.11 8.44 -0.17
N LYS A 38 -10.87 9.39 -0.73
CA LYS A 38 -10.66 10.81 -0.41
C LYS A 38 -10.97 11.13 1.05
N GLN A 39 -11.93 10.39 1.62
CA GLN A 39 -12.33 10.44 3.03
C GLN A 39 -11.18 10.10 3.96
N ASP A 40 -10.25 9.29 3.49
CA ASP A 40 -9.06 8.93 4.24
C ASP A 40 -8.06 10.11 4.29
N LEU A 41 -8.14 11.08 3.40
CA LEU A 41 -7.17 12.19 3.30
C LEU A 41 -7.56 13.41 4.12
N ALA A 42 -8.86 13.76 4.18
CA ALA A 42 -9.30 14.96 4.88
C ALA A 42 -10.79 14.93 5.23
N ALA A 43 -11.13 15.56 6.35
CA ALA A 43 -12.51 15.72 6.82
C ALA A 43 -13.40 16.45 5.80
N ALA A 44 -12.81 17.31 4.96
CA ALA A 44 -13.50 18.00 3.88
C ALA A 44 -14.19 17.07 2.87
N TYR A 45 -13.75 15.81 2.77
CA TYR A 45 -14.37 14.79 1.90
C TYR A 45 -15.43 13.95 2.63
N CYS A 46 -15.63 14.16 3.93
CA CYS A 46 -16.56 13.41 4.77
C CYS A 46 -17.87 14.20 4.97
N LYS A 47 -18.84 14.01 4.06
CA LYS A 47 -20.12 14.74 4.03
C LYS A 47 -20.95 14.62 5.32
N PHE A 48 -20.81 13.51 6.04
CA PHE A 48 -21.63 13.16 7.21
C PHE A 48 -20.81 13.06 8.50
N LEU A 49 -19.62 13.68 8.55
CA LEU A 49 -18.83 13.73 9.77
C LEU A 49 -19.41 14.76 10.73
N GLU A 50 -19.90 14.30 11.89
CA GLU A 50 -20.41 15.19 12.93
C GLU A 50 -19.26 15.98 13.56
N LYS A 51 -19.56 17.22 13.97
CA LYS A 51 -18.55 18.16 14.50
C LYS A 51 -17.80 17.60 15.70
N ASP A 52 -18.49 16.83 16.54
CA ASP A 52 -17.94 16.25 17.75
C ASP A 52 -16.85 15.20 17.45
N PHE A 53 -16.85 14.61 16.25
CA PHE A 53 -15.88 13.59 15.83
C PHE A 53 -14.77 14.13 14.91
N VAL A 54 -14.81 15.40 14.50
CA VAL A 54 -13.80 15.98 13.59
C VAL A 54 -12.39 15.85 14.14
N LYS A 55 -12.20 16.16 15.44
CA LYS A 55 -10.90 16.07 16.08
C LYS A 55 -10.37 14.63 16.10
N SER A 56 -11.20 13.67 16.52
CA SER A 56 -10.81 12.25 16.53
C SER A 56 -10.49 11.72 15.14
N PHE A 57 -11.21 12.19 14.12
CA PHE A 57 -10.91 11.89 12.73
C PHE A 57 -9.55 12.45 12.30
N GLU A 58 -9.24 13.71 12.63
CA GLU A 58 -7.95 14.32 12.31
C GLU A 58 -6.79 13.59 13.01
N ASP A 59 -6.95 13.25 14.28
CA ASP A 59 -5.97 12.46 15.04
C ASP A 59 -5.74 11.08 14.40
N PHE A 60 -6.81 10.41 13.94
CA PHE A 60 -6.71 9.14 13.21
C PHE A 60 -5.93 9.29 11.89
N VAL A 61 -6.28 10.28 11.06
CA VAL A 61 -5.62 10.49 9.77
C VAL A 61 -4.14 10.81 9.96
N ASN A 62 -3.80 11.68 10.91
CA ASN A 62 -2.41 12.02 11.22
C ASN A 62 -1.62 10.80 11.67
N THR A 63 -2.17 10.03 12.62
CA THR A 63 -1.53 8.80 13.11
C THR A 63 -1.35 7.77 11.99
N ARG A 64 -2.36 7.58 11.14
CA ARG A 64 -2.27 6.66 9.99
C ARG A 64 -1.19 7.10 9.02
N ASN A 65 -1.11 8.39 8.71
CA ASN A 65 -0.11 8.92 7.78
C ASN A 65 1.32 8.80 8.32
N GLU A 66 1.51 9.00 9.63
CA GLU A 66 2.82 8.94 10.26
C GLU A 66 3.31 7.50 10.50
N MET A 67 2.39 6.57 10.81
CA MET A 67 2.75 5.25 11.32
C MET A 67 2.35 4.07 10.45
N ALA A 68 1.50 4.25 9.43
CA ALA A 68 0.91 3.12 8.70
C ALA A 68 0.90 3.30 7.17
N LEU A 69 0.74 4.53 6.68
CA LEU A 69 0.77 4.81 5.25
C LEU A 69 2.22 4.75 4.75
N ASP A 70 2.45 3.99 3.69
CA ASP A 70 3.74 3.87 2.99
C ASP A 70 4.93 3.36 3.83
N ILE A 71 4.70 2.76 5.00
CA ILE A 71 5.76 2.18 5.86
C ILE A 71 6.13 0.73 5.53
N GLY A 72 5.56 0.16 4.46
CA GLY A 72 5.85 -1.21 4.04
C GLY A 72 7.22 -1.32 3.39
N TYR A 73 8.09 -2.19 3.93
CA TYR A 73 9.40 -2.47 3.34
C TYR A 73 9.39 -3.81 2.58
N VAL A 74 9.72 -3.78 1.29
CA VAL A 74 9.96 -5.00 0.51
C VAL A 74 11.34 -5.54 0.89
N ARG A 75 11.39 -6.75 1.42
CA ARG A 75 12.67 -7.48 1.56
C ARG A 75 13.01 -8.12 0.24
N ASP A 76 14.25 -7.95 -0.21
CA ASP A 76 14.79 -8.73 -1.32
C ASP A 76 14.61 -10.22 -1.03
N HIS A 77 14.28 -10.98 -2.07
CA HIS A 77 14.27 -12.43 -1.97
C HIS A 77 15.73 -12.89 -1.82
N LEU A 78 16.24 -12.92 -0.59
CA LEU A 78 17.48 -13.62 -0.28
C LEU A 78 17.31 -15.07 -0.76
N GLU A 79 18.20 -15.51 -1.65
CA GLU A 79 18.31 -16.93 -1.95
C GLU A 79 18.45 -17.69 -0.62
N ARG A 80 17.67 -18.75 -0.45
CA ARG A 80 17.65 -19.57 0.76
C ARG A 80 19.08 -19.95 1.12
N ASP A 81 19.62 -19.33 2.17
CA ASP A 81 20.51 -19.90 3.20
C ASP A 81 21.14 -18.80 4.05
N THR A 82 20.32 -18.06 4.79
CA THR A 82 20.85 -17.33 5.96
C THR A 82 19.82 -17.40 7.07
N VAL A 83 20.16 -18.21 8.08
CA VAL A 83 19.43 -18.35 9.33
C VAL A 83 19.29 -16.97 9.96
N ILE A 84 18.08 -16.43 9.96
CA ILE A 84 17.76 -15.23 10.74
C ILE A 84 17.25 -15.72 12.08
N ASP A 85 18.16 -15.86 13.04
CA ASP A 85 17.81 -16.06 14.42
C ASP A 85 17.29 -14.72 14.98
N SER A 86 16.17 -14.77 15.70
CA SER A 86 15.46 -13.66 16.34
C SER A 86 14.79 -12.62 15.43
N LEU A 87 13.63 -12.98 14.88
CA LEU A 87 12.33 -12.28 15.08
C LEU A 87 11.25 -13.09 14.37
N SER A 88 10.82 -14.13 15.08
CA SER A 88 9.66 -14.94 14.74
C SER A 88 8.41 -14.06 14.64
N SER A 89 7.58 -14.34 13.62
CA SER A 89 6.21 -13.85 13.41
C SER A 89 6.03 -12.42 12.91
N ALA A 90 6.15 -12.26 11.59
CA ALA A 90 5.21 -11.45 10.79
C ALA A 90 5.33 -11.89 9.33
N VAL A 91 4.88 -13.12 9.06
CA VAL A 91 4.76 -13.64 7.69
C VAL A 91 3.41 -13.19 7.15
N GLY A 92 3.42 -12.31 6.16
CA GLY A 92 2.19 -11.90 5.49
C GLY A 92 2.34 -10.52 4.87
N LEU A 93 2.65 -10.51 3.57
CA LEU A 93 2.37 -9.38 2.72
C LEU A 93 0.84 -9.15 2.79
N VAL A 94 0.40 -8.14 3.54
CA VAL A 94 -0.99 -7.68 3.50
C VAL A 94 -0.99 -6.43 2.64
N CYS A 95 -1.44 -6.59 1.39
CA CYS A 95 -2.15 -5.52 0.71
C CYS A 95 -3.53 -5.37 1.34
#